data_AF-A0A254NQN2-F1
#
_entry.id   AF-A0A254NQN2-F1
#
_cell.length_a   1.000
_cell.length_b   1.000
_cell.length_c   1.000
_cell.angle_alpha   90.00
_cell.angle_beta   90.00
_cell.angle_gamma   90.00
#
_symmetry.space_group_name_H-M   'P 1'
#
loop_
_entity.id
_entity.type
_entity.pdbx_description
1 polymer ?
#
loop_
_entity_poly.entity_id
_entity_poly.type
_entity_poly.pdbx_seq_one_letter_code
_entity_poly.pdbx_strand_id
1 'polypeptide(L)'
;MKTYMEYSFYLPFFDLIDDEIEMFLLEELMQQLNIRFDFMELYDQYLSYGEGASSAGKGDAFVFFNKEDKESFILIDLFHDFTDQYNMVQLGVRCKIENDNEKRIKNILNDLHARAEIKSEIQESHDLLKSQIGSENYPKEIRYGDKKYITNIYYKTM
;
A
#
# COMPACT_ATOMS: atom_id res chain seq x y z
N MET A 1 -15.04 14.22 -16.90
CA MET A 1 -14.36 14.76 -15.70
C MET A 1 -13.80 13.57 -14.95
N LYS A 2 -12.57 13.63 -14.43
CA LYS A 2 -11.99 12.51 -13.69
C LYS A 2 -12.59 12.51 -12.28
N THR A 3 -13.08 11.37 -11.83
CA THR A 3 -13.84 11.25 -10.56
C THR A 3 -12.96 10.80 -9.40
N TYR A 4 -11.80 10.21 -9.69
CA TYR A 4 -10.90 9.64 -8.70
C TYR A 4 -9.46 10.11 -8.94
N MET A 5 -8.72 10.17 -7.85
CA MET A 5 -7.29 10.46 -7.81
C MET A 5 -6.58 9.30 -7.12
N GLU A 6 -5.37 9.03 -7.55
CA GLU A 6 -4.51 7.99 -7.01
C GLU A 6 -3.17 8.56 -6.60
N TYR A 7 -2.65 8.08 -5.49
CA TYR A 7 -1.32 8.39 -4.98
C TYR A 7 -0.64 7.07 -4.63
N SER A 8 0.63 6.92 -4.99
CA SER A 8 1.41 5.79 -4.50
C SER A 8 2.87 6.10 -4.38
N PHE A 9 3.52 5.49 -3.39
CA PHE A 9 4.95 5.56 -3.19
C PHE A 9 5.42 4.34 -2.41
N TYR A 10 6.73 4.15 -2.40
CA TYR A 10 7.40 3.12 -1.62
C TYR A 10 8.08 3.75 -0.42
N LEU A 11 7.98 3.10 0.73
CA LEU A 11 8.69 3.42 1.98
C LEU A 11 8.99 2.13 2.76
N PRO A 12 9.99 2.11 3.67
CA PRO A 12 10.19 0.97 4.55
C PRO A 12 8.92 0.62 5.32
N PHE A 13 8.67 -0.69 5.52
CA PHE A 13 7.49 -1.14 6.27
C PHE A 13 7.41 -0.51 7.67
N PHE A 14 8.54 -0.41 8.37
CA PHE A 14 8.57 0.16 9.72
C PHE A 14 8.33 1.68 9.71
N ASP A 15 8.74 2.40 8.66
CA ASP A 15 8.40 3.83 8.49
C ASP A 15 6.88 4.05 8.26
N LEU A 16 6.10 3.00 8.03
CA LEU A 16 4.65 3.05 7.94
C LEU A 16 3.94 2.88 9.29
N ILE A 17 4.57 2.20 10.27
CA ILE A 17 3.87 1.71 11.48
C ILE A 17 4.65 1.74 12.80
N ASP A 18 5.96 2.07 12.82
CA ASP A 18 6.83 1.85 13.99
C ASP A 18 6.72 2.93 15.09
N ASP A 19 6.28 4.15 14.74
CA ASP A 19 6.08 5.26 15.68
C ASP A 19 4.60 5.68 15.78
N GLU A 20 4.23 6.22 16.94
CA GLU A 20 2.88 6.63 17.31
C GLU A 20 2.28 7.62 16.31
N ILE A 21 3.11 8.50 15.75
CA ILE A 21 2.63 9.52 14.81
C ILE A 21 2.35 8.90 13.43
N GLU A 22 3.15 7.95 12.94
CA GLU A 22 2.94 7.22 11.69
C GLU A 22 1.64 6.42 11.77
N MET A 23 1.44 5.70 12.87
CA MET A 23 0.19 4.99 13.14
C MET A 23 -0.99 5.95 13.18
N PHE A 24 -0.86 7.10 13.85
CA PHE A 24 -1.91 8.12 13.88
C PHE A 24 -2.28 8.64 12.48
N LEU A 25 -1.29 8.92 11.63
CA LEU A 25 -1.52 9.37 10.26
C LEU A 25 -2.23 8.29 9.42
N LEU A 26 -1.86 7.03 9.60
CA LEU A 26 -2.48 5.91 8.90
C LEU A 26 -3.92 5.66 9.38
N GLU A 27 -4.19 5.81 10.68
CA GLU A 27 -5.54 5.82 11.25
C GLU A 27 -6.37 6.99 10.73
N GLU A 28 -5.79 8.18 10.60
CA GLU A 28 -6.46 9.34 10.03
C GLU A 28 -6.82 9.10 8.56
N LEU A 29 -5.90 8.51 7.78
CA LEU A 29 -6.14 8.12 6.38
C LEU A 29 -7.30 7.13 6.28
N MET A 30 -7.29 6.09 7.11
CA MET A 30 -8.37 5.11 7.23
C MET A 30 -9.71 5.77 7.54
N GLN A 31 -9.72 6.74 8.47
CA GLN A 31 -10.91 7.50 8.82
C GLN A 31 -11.42 8.35 7.64
N GLN A 32 -10.53 9.08 6.94
CA GLN A 32 -10.93 9.91 5.79
C GLN A 32 -11.51 9.08 4.64
N LEU A 33 -11.03 7.86 4.48
CA LEU A 33 -11.48 6.95 3.44
C LEU A 33 -12.61 6.02 3.90
N ASN A 34 -13.06 6.08 5.15
CA ASN A 34 -14.00 5.12 5.73
C ASN A 34 -13.59 3.65 5.48
N ILE A 35 -12.29 3.38 5.64
CA ILE A 35 -11.65 2.06 5.51
C ILE A 35 -11.15 1.65 6.89
N ARG A 36 -11.22 0.36 7.20
CA ARG A 36 -10.63 -0.19 8.42
C ARG A 36 -9.82 -1.45 8.10
N PHE A 37 -8.69 -1.60 8.76
CA PHE A 37 -7.90 -2.82 8.82
C PHE A 37 -7.10 -2.89 10.11
N ASP A 38 -6.72 -4.10 10.50
CA ASP A 38 -5.96 -4.35 11.72
C ASP A 38 -4.46 -4.28 11.40
N PHE A 39 -3.76 -3.32 12.00
CA PHE A 39 -2.31 -3.18 11.85
C PHE A 39 -1.54 -4.37 12.38
N MET A 40 -2.04 -5.01 13.45
CA MET A 40 -1.39 -6.19 14.01
C MET A 40 -1.51 -7.38 13.04
N GLU A 41 -2.66 -7.55 12.37
CA GLU A 41 -2.80 -8.56 11.31
C GLU A 41 -1.82 -8.30 10.16
N LEU A 42 -1.69 -7.04 9.73
CA LEU A 42 -0.75 -6.65 8.67
C LEU A 42 0.72 -6.88 9.09
N TYR A 43 1.05 -6.54 10.33
CA TYR A 43 2.37 -6.75 10.93
C TYR A 43 2.74 -8.22 11.03
N ASP A 44 1.84 -9.04 11.59
CA ASP A 44 2.03 -10.48 11.69
C ASP A 44 2.18 -11.12 10.31
N GLN A 45 1.39 -10.64 9.33
CA GLN A 45 1.50 -11.08 7.95
C GLN A 45 2.84 -10.71 7.33
N TYR A 46 3.34 -9.49 7.54
CA TYR A 46 4.65 -9.06 7.08
C TYR A 46 5.76 -9.95 7.66
N LEU A 47 5.77 -10.18 8.97
CA LEU A 47 6.74 -11.06 9.64
C LEU A 47 6.66 -12.51 9.17
N SER A 48 5.47 -12.99 8.80
CA SER A 48 5.28 -14.37 8.32
C SER A 48 6.07 -14.68 7.04
N TYR A 49 6.45 -13.66 6.28
CA TYR A 49 7.30 -13.83 5.09
C TYR A 49 8.78 -14.08 5.44
N GLY A 50 9.19 -13.83 6.68
CA GLY A 50 10.54 -14.00 7.20
C GLY A 50 11.30 -12.68 7.30
N GLU A 51 12.58 -12.77 7.68
CA GLU A 51 13.44 -11.60 7.88
C GLU A 51 14.68 -11.66 6.97
N GLY A 52 15.17 -10.47 6.57
CA GLY A 52 16.37 -10.31 5.75
C GLY A 52 16.33 -11.12 4.45
N ALA A 53 17.41 -11.83 4.12
CA ALA A 53 17.48 -12.60 2.87
C ALA A 53 16.42 -13.70 2.73
N SER A 54 15.74 -14.09 3.83
CA SER A 54 14.71 -15.14 3.80
C SER A 54 13.33 -14.64 3.38
N SER A 55 13.07 -13.33 3.44
CA SER A 55 11.84 -12.69 2.94
C SER A 55 11.90 -12.37 1.45
N ALA A 56 13.10 -12.31 0.86
CA ALA A 56 13.28 -11.98 -0.55
C ALA A 56 12.45 -12.89 -1.47
N GLY A 57 11.65 -12.27 -2.34
CA GLY A 57 10.76 -12.95 -3.26
C GLY A 57 9.41 -13.37 -2.66
N LYS A 58 9.07 -12.90 -1.47
CA LYS A 58 7.80 -13.16 -0.80
C LYS A 58 7.07 -11.86 -0.52
N GLY A 59 5.78 -12.00 -0.22
CA GLY A 59 4.88 -10.89 0.03
C GLY A 59 3.71 -10.91 -0.92
N ASP A 60 2.58 -10.44 -0.43
CA ASP A 60 1.33 -10.35 -1.16
C ASP A 60 0.81 -8.91 -1.07
N ALA A 61 -0.05 -8.55 -2.02
CA ALA A 61 -0.73 -7.26 -2.03
C ALA A 61 -2.07 -7.33 -1.29
N PHE A 62 -2.37 -6.31 -0.49
CA PHE A 62 -3.61 -6.19 0.27
C PHE A 62 -4.35 -4.94 -0.17
N VAL A 63 -5.61 -5.10 -0.57
CA VAL A 63 -6.48 -3.99 -0.98
C VAL A 63 -7.66 -3.90 -0.03
N PHE A 64 -7.74 -2.78 0.68
CA PHE A 64 -8.82 -2.48 1.61
C PHE A 64 -9.77 -1.48 0.97
N PHE A 65 -10.99 -1.91 0.67
CA PHE A 65 -11.98 -1.05 0.01
C PHE A 65 -12.84 -0.29 1.02
N ASN A 66 -13.24 0.93 0.65
CA ASN A 66 -14.31 1.64 1.33
C ASN A 66 -15.63 0.85 1.18
N LYS A 67 -16.41 0.78 2.26
CA LYS A 67 -17.66 0.00 2.31
C LYS A 67 -18.74 0.51 1.34
N GLU A 68 -18.83 1.82 1.20
CA GLU A 68 -19.85 2.51 0.41
C GLU A 68 -19.36 2.83 -1.01
N ASP A 69 -18.06 3.09 -1.18
CA ASP A 69 -17.42 3.42 -2.45
C ASP A 69 -16.34 2.39 -2.81
N LYS A 70 -16.73 1.34 -3.55
CA LYS A 70 -15.80 0.25 -3.96
C LYS A 70 -14.71 0.67 -4.94
N GLU A 71 -14.69 1.94 -5.37
CA GLU A 71 -13.64 2.50 -6.20
C GLU A 71 -12.57 3.22 -5.36
N SER A 72 -12.86 3.55 -4.10
CA SER A 72 -11.89 4.10 -3.15
C SER A 72 -11.26 2.97 -2.32
N PHE A 73 -9.93 2.96 -2.22
CA PHE A 73 -9.20 1.92 -1.52
C PHE A 73 -7.83 2.38 -1.00
N ILE A 74 -7.31 1.61 -0.03
CA ILE A 74 -5.90 1.60 0.37
C ILE A 74 -5.29 0.29 -0.13
N LEU A 75 -4.17 0.38 -0.83
CA LEU A 75 -3.32 -0.73 -1.26
C LEU A 75 -2.07 -0.75 -0.38
N ILE A 76 -1.71 -1.91 0.15
CA ILE A 76 -0.42 -2.17 0.78
C ILE A 76 0.19 -3.39 0.08
N ASP A 77 1.25 -3.18 -0.68
CA ASP A 77 2.02 -4.26 -1.31
C ASP A 77 3.24 -4.58 -0.44
N LEU A 78 3.25 -5.79 0.14
CA LEU A 78 4.32 -6.26 1.02
C LEU A 78 5.41 -7.06 0.27
N PHE A 79 5.39 -7.10 -1.06
CA PHE A 79 6.37 -7.85 -1.82
C PHE A 79 7.80 -7.32 -1.62
N HIS A 80 8.66 -8.16 -1.05
CA HIS A 80 10.06 -7.87 -0.83
C HIS A 80 10.89 -8.29 -2.06
N ASP A 81 11.34 -7.30 -2.84
CA ASP A 81 12.14 -7.54 -4.04
C ASP A 81 13.55 -8.07 -3.69
N PHE A 82 14.16 -8.88 -4.55
CA PHE A 82 15.50 -9.44 -4.34
C PHE A 82 16.61 -8.39 -4.26
N THR A 83 16.35 -7.20 -4.82
CA THR A 83 17.28 -6.09 -4.85
C THR A 83 16.97 -5.03 -3.79
N ASP A 84 15.89 -5.22 -3.04
CA ASP A 84 15.47 -4.30 -2.00
C ASP A 84 16.35 -4.48 -0.74
N GLN A 85 17.04 -3.41 -0.38
CA GLN A 85 17.90 -3.37 0.81
C GLN A 85 17.22 -2.72 2.01
N TYR A 86 16.04 -2.13 1.80
CA TYR A 86 15.37 -1.26 2.77
C TYR A 86 14.00 -1.78 3.22
N ASN A 87 13.58 -2.96 2.74
CA ASN A 87 12.27 -3.55 3.05
C ASN A 87 11.11 -2.60 2.69
N MET A 88 11.20 -2.04 1.49
CA MET A 88 10.24 -1.12 0.93
C MET A 88 8.92 -1.84 0.65
N VAL A 89 7.83 -1.22 1.10
CA VAL A 89 6.46 -1.62 0.78
C VAL A 89 5.80 -0.52 -0.04
N GLN A 90 4.86 -0.89 -0.90
CA GLN A 90 4.08 0.11 -1.63
C GLN A 90 2.88 0.51 -0.77
N LEU A 91 2.74 1.81 -0.49
CA LEU A 91 1.48 2.40 -0.06
C LEU A 91 0.80 3.02 -1.28
N GLY A 92 -0.42 2.57 -1.58
CA GLY A 92 -1.26 3.12 -2.64
C GLY A 92 -2.59 3.57 -2.08
N VAL A 93 -3.11 4.69 -2.56
CA VAL A 93 -4.44 5.19 -2.19
C VAL A 93 -5.16 5.62 -3.45
N ARG A 94 -6.41 5.18 -3.58
CA ARG A 94 -7.36 5.73 -4.55
C ARG A 94 -8.52 6.35 -3.79
N CYS A 95 -8.83 7.60 -4.10
CA CYS A 95 -9.91 8.32 -3.45
C CYS A 95 -10.73 9.14 -4.45
N LYS A 96 -12.00 9.36 -4.12
CA LYS A 96 -12.87 10.22 -4.91
C LYS A 96 -12.42 11.68 -4.81
N ILE A 97 -12.46 12.40 -5.94
CA ILE A 97 -12.16 13.82 -6.00
C ILE A 97 -13.42 14.58 -5.56
N GLU A 98 -13.59 14.75 -4.26
CA GLU A 98 -14.69 15.50 -3.65
C GLU A 98 -14.19 16.53 -2.64
N ASN A 99 -14.49 17.81 -2.90
CA ASN A 99 -14.26 18.94 -2.00
C ASN A 99 -12.84 18.95 -1.40
N ASP A 100 -12.72 19.15 -0.09
CA ASP A 100 -11.45 19.22 0.64
C ASP A 100 -10.92 17.84 1.10
N ASN A 101 -11.65 16.74 0.83
CA ASN A 101 -11.23 15.40 1.28
C ASN A 101 -9.98 14.92 0.54
N GLU A 102 -9.90 15.14 -0.78
CA GLU A 102 -8.72 14.80 -1.59
C GLU A 102 -7.48 15.55 -1.07
N LYS A 103 -7.59 16.85 -0.77
CA LYS A 103 -6.48 17.63 -0.20
C LYS A 103 -6.03 17.09 1.15
N ARG A 104 -6.97 16.70 2.01
CA ARG A 104 -6.64 16.14 3.32
C ARG A 104 -5.92 14.81 3.21
N ILE A 105 -6.41 13.91 2.35
CA ILE A 105 -5.76 12.64 2.02
C ILE A 105 -4.35 12.91 1.48
N LYS A 106 -4.21 13.84 0.53
CA LYS A 106 -2.90 14.23 -0.03
C LYS A 106 -1.94 14.75 1.05
N ASN A 107 -2.42 15.56 1.99
CA ASN A 107 -1.60 16.07 3.09
C ASN A 107 -1.13 14.93 4.01
N ILE A 108 -2.03 14.03 4.41
CA ILE A 108 -1.67 12.86 5.24
C ILE A 108 -0.61 12.01 4.55
N LEU A 109 -0.75 11.77 3.24
CA LEU A 109 0.22 11.01 2.46
C LEU A 109 1.56 11.73 2.33
N ASN A 110 1.55 13.06 2.16
CA ASN A 110 2.76 13.87 2.15
C ASN A 110 3.46 13.86 3.51
N ASP A 111 2.71 13.84 4.62
CA ASP A 111 3.27 13.81 5.97
C ASP A 111 3.90 12.44 6.27
N LEU A 112 3.22 11.33 5.91
CA LEU A 112 3.81 9.98 5.96
C LEU A 112 5.08 9.91 5.11
N HIS A 113 5.01 10.40 3.87
CA HIS A 113 6.16 10.44 2.97
C HIS A 113 7.30 11.28 3.53
N ALA A 114 7.04 12.49 4.02
CA ALA A 114 8.08 13.39 4.52
C ALA A 114 8.88 12.78 5.67
N ARG A 115 8.24 11.96 6.50
CA ARG A 115 8.84 11.35 7.70
C ARG A 115 9.66 10.09 7.41
N ALA A 116 9.30 9.32 6.38
CA ALA A 116 10.09 8.15 5.97
C ALA A 116 11.54 8.55 5.63
N GLU A 117 12.53 7.82 6.15
CA GLU A 117 13.95 8.11 5.91
C GLU A 117 14.29 7.86 4.45
N ILE A 118 13.77 6.75 3.91
CA ILE A 118 14.00 6.29 2.55
C ILE A 118 12.64 6.17 1.87
N LYS A 119 12.52 6.72 0.66
CA LYS A 119 11.25 6.76 -0.06
C LYS A 119 11.42 6.95 -1.55
N SER A 120 10.49 6.41 -2.32
CA SER A 120 10.34 6.78 -3.73
C SER A 120 9.66 8.15 -3.85
N GLU A 121 9.63 8.70 -5.06
CA GLU A 121 8.73 9.82 -5.36
C GLU A 121 7.26 9.40 -5.22
N ILE A 122 6.40 10.35 -4.87
CA ILE A 122 4.94 10.16 -4.91
C ILE A 122 4.49 10.19 -6.37
N GLN A 123 3.88 9.10 -6.81
CA GLN A 123 3.24 9.00 -8.10
C GLN A 123 1.78 9.36 -8.00
N GLU A 124 1.36 10.34 -8.80
CA GLU A 124 -0.01 10.79 -8.93
C GLU A 124 -0.64 10.28 -10.23
N SER A 125 -1.87 9.77 -10.14
CA SER A 125 -2.54 9.07 -11.23
C SER A 125 -4.07 9.15 -11.10
N HIS A 126 -4.79 8.61 -12.09
CA HIS A 126 -6.24 8.44 -11.99
C HIS A 126 -6.73 7.03 -12.31
N ASP A 127 -5.84 6.10 -12.68
CA ASP A 127 -6.23 4.73 -13.04
C ASP A 127 -5.10 3.70 -13.01
N LEU A 128 -3.87 4.10 -12.68
CA LEU A 128 -2.71 3.21 -12.56
C LEU A 128 -2.93 2.17 -11.47
N LEU A 129 -3.27 2.58 -10.24
CA LEU A 129 -3.49 1.64 -9.13
C LEU A 129 -4.70 0.76 -9.41
N LYS A 130 -5.80 1.33 -9.91
CA LYS A 130 -6.99 0.57 -10.31
C LYS A 130 -6.64 -0.51 -11.34
N SER A 131 -5.86 -0.16 -12.36
CA SER A 131 -5.37 -1.12 -13.35
C SER A 131 -4.44 -2.16 -12.72
N GLN A 132 -3.57 -1.77 -11.78
CA GLN A 132 -2.63 -2.69 -11.13
C GLN A 132 -3.35 -3.75 -10.30
N ILE A 133 -4.35 -3.37 -9.51
CA ILE A 133 -5.07 -4.30 -8.62
C ILE A 133 -6.08 -5.19 -9.34
N GLY A 134 -6.20 -5.11 -10.67
CA GLY A 134 -7.09 -5.97 -11.45
C GLY A 134 -6.81 -7.45 -11.19
N SER A 135 -7.86 -8.24 -10.93
CA SER A 135 -7.74 -9.67 -10.59
C SER A 135 -7.07 -10.49 -11.69
N GLU A 136 -7.15 -10.04 -12.94
CA GLU A 136 -6.49 -10.62 -14.10
C GLU A 136 -4.97 -10.49 -14.07
N ASN A 137 -4.43 -9.58 -13.25
CA ASN A 137 -2.99 -9.40 -13.07
C ASN A 137 -2.41 -10.27 -11.96
N TYR A 138 -3.26 -11.00 -11.23
CA TYR A 138 -2.86 -11.86 -10.11
C TYR A 138 -3.40 -13.29 -10.27
N PRO A 139 -2.69 -14.31 -9.75
CA PRO A 139 -1.37 -14.24 -9.13
C PRO A 139 -0.29 -13.81 -10.12
N LYS A 140 0.62 -12.94 -9.68
CA LYS A 140 1.70 -12.41 -10.52
C LYS A 140 2.93 -13.30 -10.37
N GLU A 141 3.41 -13.84 -11.50
CA GLU A 141 4.66 -14.61 -11.55
C GLU A 141 5.85 -13.65 -11.65
N ILE A 142 6.75 -13.72 -10.68
CA ILE A 142 8.00 -12.95 -10.66
C ILE A 142 9.15 -13.93 -10.86
N ARG A 143 10.03 -13.62 -11.81
CA ARG A 143 11.20 -14.45 -12.14
C ARG A 143 12.47 -13.76 -11.72
N TYR A 144 13.30 -14.47 -10.98
CA TYR A 144 14.63 -14.01 -10.61
C TYR A 144 15.64 -15.15 -10.81
N GLY A 145 16.47 -15.02 -11.84
CA GLY A 145 17.25 -16.13 -12.38
C GLY A 145 16.34 -17.29 -12.80
N ASP A 146 16.67 -18.50 -12.35
CA ASP A 146 15.89 -19.71 -12.64
C ASP A 146 14.73 -19.96 -11.66
N LYS A 147 14.56 -19.08 -10.67
CA LYS A 147 13.52 -19.22 -9.65
C LYS A 147 12.25 -18.45 -10.04
N LYS A 148 11.11 -19.05 -9.68
CA LYS A 148 9.78 -18.47 -9.84
C LYS A 148 9.17 -18.20 -8.48
N TYR A 149 8.58 -17.03 -8.35
CA TYR A 149 7.90 -16.56 -7.16
C TYR A 149 6.50 -16.11 -7.55
N ILE A 150 5.58 -16.26 -6.63
CA ILE A 150 4.18 -15.91 -6.84
C ILE A 150 3.81 -14.90 -5.76
N THR A 151 3.27 -13.77 -6.20
CA THR A 151 2.60 -12.83 -5.31
C THR A 151 1.11 -12.83 -5.63
N ASN A 152 0.30 -12.87 -4.58
CA ASN A 152 -1.14 -12.87 -4.64
C ASN A 152 -1.68 -11.50 -4.27
N ILE A 153 -2.97 -11.30 -4.51
CA ILE A 153 -3.69 -10.12 -4.06
C ILE A 153 -4.89 -10.55 -3.22
N TYR A 154 -5.09 -9.88 -2.08
CA TYR A 154 -6.23 -10.09 -1.22
C TYR A 154 -7.09 -8.84 -1.17
N TYR A 155 -8.35 -9.00 -1.60
CA TYR A 155 -9.35 -7.95 -1.52
C TYR A 155 -10.10 -8.08 -0.20
N LYS A 156 -9.93 -7.08 0.66
CA LYS A 156 -10.55 -7.01 1.98
C LYS A 156 -11.65 -5.94 1.93
N THR A 157 -12.89 -6.38 2.08
CA THR A 157 -14.04 -5.50 2.36
C THR A 157 -14.42 -5.68 3.81
N MET A 158 -14.35 -4.61 4.61
CA MET A 158 -14.84 -4.63 6.00
C MET A 158 -16.30 -4.21 6.07
#